data_AF-A0A0M2KC94-F1
#
_entry.id   AF-A0A0M2KC94-F1
#
_cell.length_a   1.000
_cell.length_b   1.000
_cell.length_c   1.000
_cell.angle_alpha   90.00
_cell.angle_beta   90.00
_cell.angle_gamma   90.00
#
_symmetry.space_group_name_H-M   'P 1'
#
loop_
_entity.id
_entity.type
_entity.pdbx_description
1 polymer ?
#
loop_
_entity_poly.entity_id
_entity_poly.type
_entity_poly.pdbx_seq_one_letter_code
_entity_poly.pdbx_strand_id
1 'polypeptide(L)'
;MNLYATLEEAIDAAREEFLAANPEMEDDDAFVSQFNLQKYVMQDGDIMWQAEFFADEADEGEYLSLRSGEAAQAIFDGDFDEIEIRQEWLPENTLHEWDEGEFQLEPPADSEEGKAAASEWEDDNTDSDNYA
;
A
#
# COMPACT_ATOMS: atom_id res chain seq x y z
N MET A 1 8.50 -0.34 10.54
CA MET A 1 7.45 -0.52 9.53
C MET A 1 6.22 0.20 10.05
N ASN A 2 5.88 1.33 9.44
CA ASN A 2 4.71 2.10 9.83
C ASN A 2 3.56 1.70 8.89
N LEU A 3 2.49 1.21 9.47
CA LEU A 3 1.29 0.78 8.77
C LEU A 3 0.18 1.78 9.12
N TYR A 4 -0.59 2.19 8.12
CA TYR A 4 -1.62 3.22 8.26
C TYR A 4 -2.98 2.67 7.88
N ALA A 5 -4.03 3.07 8.60
CA ALA A 5 -5.39 2.59 8.33
C ALA A 5 -5.93 3.07 6.97
N THR A 6 -5.42 4.20 6.47
CA THR A 6 -5.84 4.78 5.19
C THR A 6 -4.67 4.95 4.23
N LEU A 7 -4.97 4.90 2.94
CA LEU A 7 -4.00 5.12 1.87
C LEU A 7 -3.46 6.55 1.90
N GLU A 8 -4.32 7.55 2.14
CA GLU A 8 -3.93 8.96 2.25
C GLU A 8 -2.92 9.17 3.39
N GLU A 9 -3.19 8.61 4.58
CA GLU A 9 -2.24 8.71 5.70
C GLU A 9 -0.91 8.02 5.39
N ALA A 10 -0.93 6.88 4.70
CA ALA A 10 0.29 6.20 4.29
C ALA A 10 1.13 7.08 3.35
N ILE A 11 0.47 7.71 2.36
CA ILE A 11 1.12 8.59 1.38
C ILE A 11 1.68 9.84 2.07
N ASP A 12 0.89 10.48 2.94
CA ASP A 12 1.31 11.69 3.64
C ASP A 12 2.53 11.41 4.52
N ALA A 13 2.51 10.32 5.27
CA ALA A 13 3.65 9.92 6.10
C ALA A 13 4.88 9.53 5.27
N ALA A 14 4.70 8.85 4.14
CA ALA A 14 5.79 8.52 3.22
C ALA A 14 6.44 9.79 2.64
N ARG A 15 5.63 10.81 2.33
CA ARG A 15 6.12 12.12 1.88
C ARG A 15 6.90 12.81 2.99
N GLU A 16 6.36 12.86 4.20
CA GLU A 16 7.05 13.44 5.36
C GLU A 16 8.40 12.74 5.61
N GLU A 17 8.44 11.41 5.53
CA GLU A 17 9.67 10.63 5.71
C GLU A 17 10.69 10.92 4.60
N PHE A 18 10.25 11.01 3.35
CA PHE A 18 11.09 11.38 2.22
C PHE A 18 11.70 12.78 2.38
N LEU A 19 10.89 13.78 2.77
CA LEU A 19 11.35 15.15 3.00
C LEU A 19 12.29 15.24 4.22
N ALA A 20 11.99 14.49 5.29
CA ALA A 20 12.84 14.41 6.46
C ALA A 20 14.19 13.74 6.16
N ALA A 21 14.22 12.76 5.25
CA ALA A 21 15.42 12.12 4.76
C ALA A 21 16.23 13.03 3.81
N ASN A 22 15.55 13.98 3.14
CA ASN A 22 16.14 14.91 2.19
C ASN A 22 15.92 16.38 2.61
N PRO A 23 16.49 16.82 3.75
CA PRO A 23 16.29 18.18 4.28
C PRO A 23 16.89 19.29 3.39
N GLU A 24 17.65 18.92 2.37
CA GLU A 24 18.20 19.82 1.36
C GLU A 24 17.24 20.11 0.20
N MET A 25 16.19 19.30 0.04
CA MET A 25 15.12 19.52 -0.93
C MET A 25 13.99 20.31 -0.27
N GLU A 26 13.50 21.34 -0.95
CA GLU A 26 12.24 22.01 -0.57
C GLU A 26 11.06 21.18 -1.08
N ASP A 27 9.91 21.21 -0.42
CA ASP A 27 8.68 20.49 -0.84
C ASP A 27 8.38 20.65 -2.35
N ASP A 28 8.57 21.87 -2.86
CA ASP A 28 8.30 22.26 -4.26
C ASP A 28 9.40 21.83 -5.24
N ASP A 29 10.60 21.50 -4.74
CA ASP A 29 11.78 21.06 -5.54
C ASP A 29 12.08 19.56 -5.35
N ALA A 30 11.31 18.87 -4.49
CA ALA A 30 11.46 17.45 -4.24
C ALA A 30 10.97 16.65 -5.47
N PHE A 31 11.90 15.94 -6.12
CA PHE A 31 11.59 15.07 -7.24
C PHE A 31 11.66 13.61 -6.81
N VAL A 32 10.52 12.92 -6.92
CA VAL A 32 10.41 11.48 -6.73
C VAL A 32 10.32 10.82 -8.10
N SER A 33 11.07 9.73 -8.28
CA SER A 33 11.03 8.95 -9.51
C SER A 33 10.21 7.66 -9.35
N GLN A 34 9.93 7.23 -8.12
CA GLN A 34 9.21 5.99 -7.86
C GLN A 34 8.33 6.10 -6.62
N PHE A 35 7.14 5.52 -6.73
CA PHE A 35 6.16 5.37 -5.66
C PHE A 35 5.87 3.89 -5.45
N ASN A 36 6.22 3.42 -4.26
CA ASN A 36 5.93 2.08 -3.81
C ASN A 36 4.71 2.11 -2.91
N LEU A 37 3.83 1.13 -3.10
CA LEU A 37 2.66 0.95 -2.27
C LEU A 37 2.53 -0.52 -1.93
N GLN A 38 2.16 -0.80 -0.69
CA GLN A 38 1.86 -2.14 -0.23
C GLN A 38 0.60 -2.14 0.64
N LYS A 39 -0.35 -2.99 0.27
CA LYS A 39 -1.55 -3.27 1.05
C LYS A 39 -1.32 -4.47 1.97
N TYR A 40 -1.75 -4.32 3.21
CA TYR A 40 -1.71 -5.31 4.27
C TYR A 40 -3.13 -5.57 4.80
N VAL A 41 -3.41 -6.81 5.18
CA VAL A 41 -4.63 -7.20 5.87
C VAL A 41 -4.21 -7.85 7.18
N MET A 42 -4.61 -7.26 8.30
CA MET A 42 -4.31 -7.74 9.64
C MET A 42 -5.16 -8.97 9.99
N GLN A 43 -4.80 -9.72 11.04
CA GLN A 43 -5.61 -10.87 11.48
C GLN A 43 -7.06 -10.51 11.86
N ASP A 44 -7.31 -9.26 12.26
CA ASP A 44 -8.66 -8.76 12.58
C ASP A 44 -9.50 -8.45 11.32
N GLY A 45 -8.91 -8.56 10.12
CA GLY A 45 -9.53 -8.14 8.86
C GLY A 45 -9.23 -6.68 8.49
N ASP A 46 -8.65 -5.91 9.42
CA ASP A 46 -8.28 -4.52 9.19
C ASP A 46 -7.31 -4.36 8.02
N ILE A 47 -7.64 -3.44 7.11
CA ILE A 47 -6.77 -3.08 6.00
C ILE A 47 -5.79 -2.01 6.47
N MET A 48 -4.50 -2.28 6.27
CA MET A 48 -3.43 -1.34 6.51
C MET A 48 -2.65 -1.08 5.23
N TRP A 49 -2.15 0.13 5.07
CA TRP A 49 -1.40 0.60 3.91
C TRP A 49 -0.03 1.07 4.34
N GLN A 50 0.93 0.85 3.46
CA GLN A 50 2.26 1.42 3.57
C GLN A 50 2.65 1.97 2.21
N ALA A 51 3.14 3.20 2.20
CA ALA A 51 3.66 3.85 1.02
C ALA A 51 5.12 4.23 1.24
N GLU A 52 5.87 4.36 0.16
CA GLU A 52 7.26 4.81 0.20
C GLU A 52 7.61 5.51 -1.11
N PHE A 53 8.36 6.61 -1.00
CA PHE A 53 8.82 7.38 -2.16
C PHE A 53 10.32 7.27 -2.31
N PHE A 54 10.78 7.20 -3.55
CA PHE A 54 12.19 7.15 -3.90
C PHE A 54 12.55 8.19 -4.94
N ALA A 55 13.73 8.79 -4.77
CA ALA A 55 14.28 9.75 -5.74
C ALA A 55 14.78 9.06 -7.03
N ASP A 56 15.08 7.75 -6.98
CA ASP A 56 15.64 6.98 -8.10
C ASP A 56 14.83 5.69 -8.33
N GLU A 57 14.65 5.30 -9.59
CA GLU A 57 13.87 4.10 -10.02
C GLU A 57 14.60 2.76 -9.76
N ALA A 58 15.81 2.79 -9.17
CA ALA A 58 16.65 1.61 -8.96
C ALA A 58 16.89 1.26 -7.49
N ASP A 59 16.25 1.94 -6.53
CA ASP A 59 16.20 1.43 -5.17
C ASP A 59 15.26 0.21 -5.19
N GLU A 60 15.84 -0.99 -5.08
CA GLU A 60 15.12 -2.26 -4.89
C GLU A 60 14.40 -2.20 -3.54
N GLY A 61 13.36 -1.38 -3.45
CA GLY A 61 12.45 -1.40 -2.33
C GLY A 61 11.85 -2.80 -2.24
N GLU A 62 11.68 -3.31 -1.01
CA GLU A 62 11.06 -4.63 -0.78
C GLU A 62 9.57 -4.69 -1.18
N TYR A 63 9.04 -3.60 -1.75
CA TYR A 63 7.63 -3.36 -2.01
C TYR A 63 7.34 -3.25 -3.50
N LEU A 64 6.07 -3.45 -3.85
CA LEU A 64 5.59 -3.30 -5.22
C LEU A 64 5.65 -1.84 -5.66
N SER A 65 6.43 -1.60 -6.73
CA SER A 65 6.42 -0.34 -7.43
C SER A 65 5.08 -0.18 -8.16
N LEU A 66 4.27 0.76 -7.69
CA LEU A 66 2.93 1.01 -8.22
C LEU A 66 2.96 2.06 -9.33
N ARG A 67 3.72 3.14 -9.13
CA ARG A 67 3.90 4.23 -10.11
C ARG A 67 5.38 4.64 -10.19
N SER A 68 5.79 5.14 -11.35
CA SER A 68 7.11 5.74 -11.56
C SER A 68 7.04 6.99 -12.44
N GLY A 69 8.11 7.79 -12.41
CA GLY A 69 8.23 9.05 -13.13
C GLY A 69 7.18 10.08 -12.73
N GLU A 70 6.58 10.76 -13.72
CA GLU A 70 5.57 11.80 -13.51
C GLU A 70 4.37 11.34 -12.69
N ALA A 71 3.99 10.05 -12.78
CA ALA A 71 2.88 9.51 -12.01
C ALA A 71 3.22 9.38 -10.52
N ALA A 72 4.46 9.05 -10.18
CA ALA A 72 4.92 9.04 -8.78
C ALA A 72 4.96 10.48 -8.23
N GLN A 73 5.45 11.43 -9.03
CA GLN A 73 5.48 12.84 -8.65
C GLN A 73 4.08 13.41 -8.41
N ALA A 74 3.09 13.06 -9.24
CA ALA A 74 1.71 13.51 -9.06
C ALA A 74 1.13 13.07 -7.70
N ILE A 75 1.39 11.83 -7.29
CA ILE A 75 0.97 11.31 -5.97
C ILE A 75 1.67 12.08 -4.85
N PHE A 76 2.96 12.37 -5.00
CA PHE A 76 3.73 13.15 -4.02
C PHE A 76 3.19 14.58 -3.85
N ASP A 77 2.83 15.23 -4.95
CA ASP A 77 2.20 16.57 -4.97
C ASP A 77 0.78 16.57 -4.37
N GLY A 78 0.18 15.38 -4.19
CA GLY A 78 -1.20 15.22 -3.75
C GLY A 78 -2.23 15.30 -4.89
N ASP A 79 -1.77 15.30 -6.14
CA ASP A 79 -2.61 15.22 -7.35
C ASP A 79 -2.84 13.75 -7.72
N PHE A 80 -3.53 13.01 -6.84
CA PHE A 80 -3.90 11.62 -7.09
C PHE A 80 -5.35 11.34 -6.70
N ASP A 81 -5.91 10.33 -7.35
CA ASP A 81 -7.24 9.83 -7.01
C ASP A 81 -7.09 8.49 -6.27
N GLU A 82 -7.46 8.50 -4.98
CA GLU A 82 -7.39 7.32 -4.12
C GLU A 82 -8.17 6.14 -4.71
N ILE A 83 -9.31 6.42 -5.33
CA ILE A 83 -10.18 5.39 -5.90
C ILE A 83 -9.49 4.74 -7.09
N GLU A 84 -8.80 5.52 -7.92
CA GLU A 84 -8.01 5.01 -9.04
C GLU A 84 -6.92 4.06 -8.55
N ILE A 85 -6.13 4.50 -7.57
CA ILE A 85 -5.04 3.70 -6.99
C ILE A 85 -5.58 2.37 -6.43
N ARG A 86 -6.69 2.42 -5.69
CA ARG A 86 -7.33 1.22 -5.13
C ARG A 86 -7.88 0.29 -6.20
N GLN A 87 -8.37 0.81 -7.32
CA GLN A 87 -8.86 0.00 -8.44
C GLN A 87 -7.74 -0.64 -9.26
N GLU A 88 -6.61 0.03 -9.38
CA GLU A 88 -5.43 -0.52 -10.05
C GLU A 88 -4.71 -1.57 -9.21
N TRP A 89 -4.91 -1.53 -7.89
CA TRP A 89 -4.33 -2.51 -6.97
C TRP A 89 -4.88 -3.92 -7.26
N LEU A 90 -3.96 -4.83 -7.61
CA LEU A 90 -4.32 -6.23 -7.80
C LEU A 90 -4.49 -6.91 -6.43
N PRO A 91 -5.60 -7.63 -6.18
CA PRO A 91 -5.81 -8.32 -4.92
C PRO A 91 -4.69 -9.34 -4.63
N GLU A 92 -4.13 -9.96 -5.68
CA GLU A 92 -3.02 -10.91 -5.63
C GLU A 92 -1.72 -10.33 -5.03
N ASN A 93 -1.61 -9.00 -5.00
CA ASN A 93 -0.47 -8.29 -4.41
C ASN A 93 -0.68 -7.95 -2.93
N THR A 94 -1.83 -8.30 -2.36
CA THR A 94 -2.18 -7.99 -0.96
C THR A 94 -1.52 -8.98 -0.01
N LEU A 95 -0.80 -8.45 0.96
CA LEU A 95 -0.15 -9.22 2.01
C LEU A 95 -1.11 -9.42 3.18
N HIS A 96 -1.25 -10.66 3.66
CA HIS A 96 -2.11 -11.01 4.78
C HIS A 96 -1.25 -11.42 5.96
N GLU A 97 -1.58 -10.90 7.13
CA GLU A 97 -0.92 -11.25 8.39
C GLU A 97 -1.27 -12.68 8.79
N TRP A 98 -0.26 -13.54 8.82
CA TRP A 98 -0.38 -14.93 9.24
C TRP A 98 -0.08 -15.11 10.73
N ASP A 99 0.91 -14.39 11.22
CA ASP A 99 1.34 -14.34 12.62
C ASP A 99 1.77 -12.89 12.93
N GLU A 100 1.98 -12.54 14.20
CA GLU A 100 2.26 -11.15 14.59
C GLU A 100 3.51 -10.61 13.85
N GLY A 101 3.31 -9.74 12.86
CA GLY A 101 4.37 -9.19 12.00
C GLY A 101 4.87 -10.10 10.87
N GLU A 102 4.25 -11.25 10.63
CA GLU A 102 4.57 -12.17 9.52
C GLU A 102 3.50 -12.05 8.42
N PHE A 103 3.92 -11.57 7.24
CA PHE A 103 3.02 -11.28 6.13
C PHE A 103 3.28 -12.20 4.94
N GLN A 104 2.21 -12.76 4.37
CA GLN A 104 2.29 -13.62 3.19
C GLN A 104 1.20 -13.26 2.18
N LEU A 105 1.48 -13.42 0.89
CA LEU A 105 0.44 -13.38 -0.14
C LEU A 105 -0.57 -14.50 0.13
N GLU A 106 -1.83 -14.34 -0.31
CA GLU A 106 -2.90 -15.33 -0.05
C GLU A 106 -2.40 -16.77 -0.23
N PRO A 107 -2.66 -17.68 0.73
CA PRO A 107 -2.31 -19.08 0.56
C PRO A 107 -2.89 -19.60 -0.75
N PRO A 108 -2.17 -20.46 -1.48
CA PRO A 108 -2.72 -21.07 -2.68
C PRO A 108 -4.03 -21.78 -2.31
N ALA A 109 -5.14 -21.33 -2.91
CA ALA A 109 -6.49 -21.85 -2.72
C ALA A 109 -6.63 -23.34 -3.09
N ASP A 110 -5.55 -24.02 -3.47
CA ASP A 110 -5.48 -25.45 -3.75
C ASP A 110 -5.42 -26.31 -2.46
N SER A 111 -5.03 -25.73 -1.32
CA SER A 111 -4.94 -26.43 -0.02
C SER A 111 -6.23 -26.28 0.81
N GLU A 112 -6.71 -27.36 1.45
CA GLU A 112 -7.93 -27.33 2.29
C GLU A 112 -7.84 -26.31 3.45
N GLU A 113 -6.65 -26.08 4.02
CA GLU A 113 -6.41 -25.02 5.02
C GLU A 113 -6.47 -23.60 4.43
N GLY A 114 -5.98 -23.41 3.19
CA GLY A 114 -6.02 -22.12 2.50
C GLY A 114 -7.44 -21.69 2.12
N LYS A 115 -8.30 -22.66 1.76
CA LYS A 115 -9.73 -22.40 1.52
C LYS A 115 -10.49 -21.97 2.76
N ALA A 116 -10.16 -22.55 3.93
CA ALA A 116 -10.78 -22.17 5.19
C ALA A 116 -10.36 -20.75 5.61
N ALA A 117 -9.06 -20.43 5.53
CA ALA A 117 -8.55 -19.10 5.81
C ALA A 117 -9.15 -18.03 4.86
N ALA A 118 -9.16 -18.29 3.55
CA ALA A 118 -9.78 -17.39 2.58
C ALA A 118 -11.29 -17.18 2.83
N SER A 119 -12.01 -18.25 3.18
CA SER A 119 -13.46 -18.14 3.46
C SER A 119 -13.77 -17.38 4.76
N GLU A 120 -12.88 -17.39 5.77
CA GLU A 120 -13.04 -16.57 6.97
C GLU A 120 -12.62 -15.10 6.74
N TRP A 121 -11.78 -14.84 5.74
CA TRP A 121 -11.36 -13.48 5.36
C TRP A 121 -12.33 -12.79 4.38
N GLU A 122 -13.02 -13.55 3.52
CA GLU A 122 -14.04 -13.02 2.61
C GLU A 122 -15.33 -12.56 3.31
N ASP A 123 -15.63 -13.05 4.51
CA ASP A 123 -16.87 -12.70 5.25
C ASP A 123 -16.86 -11.26 5.81
N ASP A 124 -15.67 -10.64 6.00
CA ASP A 124 -15.54 -9.26 6.51
C ASP A 124 -15.56 -8.18 5.42
N ASN A 125 -15.33 -8.54 4.15
CA ASN A 125 -15.51 -7.64 2.99
C ASN A 125 -16.95 -7.62 2.44
N THR A 126 -17.93 -8.06 3.22
CA THR A 126 -19.33 -8.06 2.80
C THR A 126 -20.00 -6.70 3.10
N ASP A 127 -19.96 -5.80 2.12
CA ASP A 127 -21.04 -4.86 1.78
C ASP A 127 -21.50 -3.88 2.91
N SER A 128 -20.62 -2.98 3.38
CA SER A 128 -21.08 -1.77 4.12
C SER A 128 -20.95 -0.43 3.36
N ASP A 129 -20.37 -0.42 2.15
CA ASP A 129 -20.27 0.79 1.30
C ASP A 129 -21.40 0.93 0.25
N ASN A 130 -22.44 0.09 0.31
CA ASN A 130 -23.66 0.23 -0.50
C ASN A 130 -24.86 0.71 0.36
N TYR A 131 -24.67 1.76 1.16
CA TYR A 131 -25.81 2.50 1.70
C TYR A 131 -26.38 3.44 0.63
N ALA A 132 -27.41 2.96 -0.06
CA ALA A 132 -28.42 3.79 -0.76
C ALA A 132 -29.67 3.94 0.11
#